data_AF-A0A661F5Z1-F1
#
_entry.id   AF-A0A661F5Z1-F1
#
_cell.length_a   1.000
_cell.length_b   1.000
_cell.length_c   1.000
_cell.angle_alpha   90.00
_cell.angle_beta   90.00
_cell.angle_gamma   90.00
#
_symmetry.space_group_name_H-M   'P 1'
#
loop_
_entity.id
_entity.type
_entity.pdbx_description
1 polymer ?
#
loop_
_entity_poly.entity_id
_entity_poly.type
_entity_poly.pdbx_seq_one_letter_code
_entity_poly.pdbx_strand_id
1 'polypeptide(L)' 'LYGDARLTGTGACVYAEFLGKKQAEQVQKGLSVNWSCFVAKGLNRSPLLEALPVS' A
#
# COMPACT_ATOMS: atom_id res chain seq x y z
N LEU A 1 -12.64 12.50 -1.31
CA LEU A 1 -12.87 11.07 -1.61
C LEU A 1 -11.50 10.37 -1.59
N TYR A 2 -11.32 9.36 -0.74
CA TYR A 2 -10.01 8.79 -0.38
C TYR A 2 -9.66 7.48 -1.12
N GLY A 3 -10.20 7.27 -2.32
CA GLY A 3 -10.03 6.02 -3.09
C GLY A 3 -11.06 4.96 -2.72
N ASP A 4 -11.22 3.96 -3.59
CA ASP A 4 -12.08 2.80 -3.37
C ASP A 4 -11.29 1.76 -2.55
N ALA A 5 -11.70 1.55 -1.29
CA ALA A 5 -11.00 0.65 -0.38
C ALA A 5 -11.45 -0.80 -0.60
N ARG A 6 -10.50 -1.74 -0.70
CA ARG A 6 -10.76 -3.14 -1.05
C ARG A 6 -10.05 -4.10 -0.12
N LEU A 7 -10.67 -5.25 0.15
CA LEU A 7 -10.03 -6.37 0.85
C LEU A 7 -8.98 -7.01 -0.06
N THR A 8 -7.86 -7.46 0.53
CA THR A 8 -6.86 -8.28 -0.18
C THR A 8 -6.82 -9.71 0.39
N GLY A 9 -6.73 -10.69 -0.51
CA GLY A 9 -6.87 -12.11 -0.17
C GLY A 9 -8.21 -12.42 0.51
N THR A 10 -8.20 -13.23 1.56
CA THR A 10 -9.35 -13.50 2.43
C THR A 10 -9.40 -12.58 3.66
N GLY A 11 -8.60 -11.52 3.68
CA GLY A 11 -8.50 -10.60 4.81
C GLY A 11 -7.53 -11.04 5.91
N ALA A 12 -7.34 -10.23 6.95
CA ALA A 12 -8.12 -9.05 7.31
C ALA A 12 -7.66 -7.70 6.69
N CYS A 13 -6.59 -7.69 5.89
CA CYS A 13 -6.02 -6.46 5.35
C CYS A 13 -6.90 -5.81 4.26
N VAL A 14 -6.95 -4.48 4.26
CA VAL A 14 -7.56 -3.66 3.22
C VAL A 14 -6.54 -2.71 2.60
N TYR A 15 -6.73 -2.33 1.34
CA TYR A 15 -5.90 -1.35 0.66
C TYR A 15 -6.77 -0.31 -0.06
N ALA A 16 -6.22 0.89 -0.26
CA ALA A 16 -6.81 1.94 -1.06
C ALA A 16 -5.75 2.50 -2.01
N GLU A 17 -6.15 2.78 -3.25
CA GLU A 17 -5.25 3.28 -4.29
C GLU A 17 -5.22 4.81 -4.27
N PHE A 18 -4.02 5.35 -4.47
CA PHE A 18 -3.78 6.80 -4.55
C PHE A 18 -2.88 7.11 -5.73
N LEU A 19 -3.13 8.24 -6.40
CA LEU A 19 -2.32 8.69 -7.54
C LEU A 19 -0.89 9.09 -7.12
N GLY A 20 -0.66 9.37 -5.84
CA GLY A 20 0.65 9.80 -5.36
C GLY A 20 0.89 9.55 -3.88
N LYS A 21 2.17 9.38 -3.54
CA LYS A 21 2.65 9.12 -2.18
C LYS A 21 2.17 10.15 -1.16
N LYS A 22 2.23 11.44 -1.51
CA LYS A 22 1.82 12.53 -0.60
C LYS A 22 0.35 12.42 -0.18
N GLN A 23 -0.53 12.03 -1.11
CA GLN A 23 -1.94 11.85 -0.83
C GLN A 23 -2.15 10.64 0.10
N ALA A 24 -1.49 9.52 -0.17
CA ALA A 24 -1.55 8.32 0.67
C ALA A 24 -1.06 8.60 2.11
N GLU A 25 0.05 9.31 2.26
CA GLU A 25 0.60 9.69 3.58
C GLU A 25 -0.31 10.66 4.33
N GLN A 26 -1.00 11.56 3.63
CA GLN A 26 -1.98 12.45 4.25
C GLN A 26 -3.16 11.66 4.85
N VAL A 27 -3.62 10.63 4.14
CA VAL A 27 -4.67 9.73 4.64
C VAL A 27 -4.17 8.88 5.80
N GLN A 28 -2.98 8.29 5.67
CA GLN A 28 -2.36 7.48 6.74
C GLN A 28 -2.30 8.25 8.07
N LYS A 29 -1.89 9.53 8.03
CA LYS A 29 -1.82 10.39 9.23
C LYS A 29 -3.17 10.69 9.87
N GLY A 30 -4.26 10.60 9.10
CA GLY A 30 -5.63 10.83 9.57
C GLY A 30 -6.32 9.58 10.12
N LEU A 31 -5.69 8.39 10.02
CA LEU A 31 -6.28 7.15 10.54
C LEU A 31 -6.22 7.11 12.07
N SER A 32 -7.27 6.59 12.69
CA SER A 32 -7.32 6.41 14.15
C SER A 32 -6.28 5.39 14.63
N VAL A 33 -5.83 5.53 15.87
CA VAL A 33 -4.83 4.66 16.53
C VAL A 33 -5.12 3.14 16.49
N ASN A 34 -6.36 2.75 16.19
CA ASN A 34 -6.78 1.34 16.13
C ASN A 34 -6.34 0.63 14.83
N TRP A 35 -5.77 1.35 13.85
CA TRP A 35 -5.35 0.77 12.58
C TRP A 35 -3.83 0.64 12.51
N SER A 36 -3.33 -0.56 12.21
CA SER A 36 -1.96 -0.75 11.74
C SER A 36 -1.91 -0.46 10.23
N CYS A 37 -1.26 0.64 9.84
CA CYS A 37 -1.26 1.12 8.44
C CYS A 37 0.15 1.51 7.97
N PHE A 38 0.46 1.19 6.72
CA PHE A 38 1.67 1.63 6.02
C PHE A 38 1.33 2.10 4.60
N VAL A 39 2.20 2.90 4.01
CA VAL A 39 2.13 3.32 2.60
C VAL A 39 3.16 2.53 1.81
N ALA A 40 2.74 1.94 0.70
CA ALA A 40 3.62 1.23 -0.24
C ALA A 40 3.32 1.63 -1.69
N LYS A 41 4.30 1.42 -2.56
CA LYS A 41 4.15 1.59 -4.01
C LYS A 41 3.90 0.22 -4.64
N GLY A 42 2.82 0.09 -5.41
CA GLY A 42 2.59 -1.08 -6.26
C GLY A 42 3.66 -1.16 -7.36
N LEU A 43 4.25 -2.34 -7.55
CA LEU A 43 5.27 -2.59 -8.56
C LEU A 43 4.84 -3.76 -9.45
N ASN A 44 4.98 -3.59 -10.76
CA ASN A 44 4.68 -4.65 -11.73
C ASN A 44 5.80 -5.69 -11.82
N ARG A 45 6.99 -5.36 -11.30
CA ARG A 45 8.13 -6.28 -11.20
C ARG A 45 8.45 -6.51 -9.73
N SER A 46 8.66 -7.77 -9.36
CA SER A 46 9.04 -8.15 -8.00
C SER A 46 10.40 -7.54 -7.63
N PRO A 47 10.52 -6.80 -6.50
CA PRO A 47 11.81 -6.30 -6.01
C PRO A 47 12.85 -7.40 -5.78
N LEU A 48 12.39 -8.63 -5.48
CA LEU A 48 13.28 -9.78 -5.33
C LEU A 48 14.07 -10.04 -6.62
N LEU A 49 13.43 -9.96 -7.78
CA LEU A 49 14.08 -10.20 -9.07
C LEU A 49 15.10 -9.13 -9.44
N GLU A 50 15.04 -7.96 -8.81
CA GLU A 50 16.05 -6.89 -8.97
C GLU A 50 17.23 -7.09 -8.02
N ALA A 51 16.98 -7.69 -6.84
CA ALA A 51 17.99 -7.91 -5.82
C ALA A 51 18.78 -9.22 -5.99
N LEU A 52 18.28 -10.16 -6.78
CA LEU A 52 18.98 -11.42 -7.04
C LEU A 52 20.19 -11.21 -7.96
N PRO A 53 21.36 -11.80 -7.63
CA PRO A 53 22.50 -11.80 -8.54
C PRO A 53 22.15 -12.59 -9.79
N VAL A 54 22.55 -12.07 -10.95
CA VAL A 54 22.40 -12.77 -12.22
C VAL A 54 23.42 -13.91 -12.23
N SER A 55 22.94 -15.15 -12.31
CA SER A 55 23.75 -16.37 -12.40
C SER A 55 24.54 -16.45 -13.70
#